data_AF-A0A3C0YAV3-F1
#
_entry.id   AF-A0A3C0YAV3-F1
#
_cell.length_a   1.000
_cell.length_b   1.000
_cell.length_c   1.000
_cell.angle_alpha   90.00
_cell.angle_beta   90.00
_cell.angle_gamma   90.00
#
_symmetry.space_group_name_H-M   'P 1'
#
loop_
_entity.id
_entity.type
_entity.pdbx_description
1 polymer ?
#
loop_
_entity_poly.entity_id
_entity_poly.type
_entity_poly.pdbx_seq_one_letter_code
_entity_poly.pdbx_strand_id
1 'polypeptide(L)'
;SYTNTHPFARELYGACHVFAHNGDMPGVLGDSRFAPAWNFPLGETDSEWSFCALMDRLRRALAPDEVLNVPKKLPVIQNWANELAQGGTANFLLSDSEYLYA
;
A
#
# COMPACT_ATOMS: atom_id res chain seq x y z
N SER A 1 -11.74 -3.73 17.20
CA SER A 1 -10.34 -3.34 17.47
C SER A 1 -10.03 -2.09 16.68
N TYR A 2 -9.31 -1.11 17.23
CA TYR A 2 -8.90 0.09 16.48
C TYR A 2 -7.94 -0.23 15.32
N THR A 3 -7.28 -1.40 15.38
CA THR A 3 -6.30 -1.85 14.39
C THR A 3 -6.90 -2.26 13.05
N ASN A 4 -8.23 -2.48 12.97
CA ASN A 4 -8.92 -2.86 11.74
C ASN A 4 -9.74 -1.69 11.14
N THR A 5 -9.42 -0.45 11.53
CA THR A 5 -10.18 0.74 11.15
C THR A 5 -9.34 1.61 10.22
N HIS A 6 -9.88 1.92 9.05
CA HIS A 6 -9.28 2.89 8.13
C HIS A 6 -9.27 4.32 8.70
N PRO A 7 -8.37 5.19 8.20
CA PRO A 7 -7.29 4.87 7.28
C PRO A 7 -6.09 4.22 7.97
N PHE A 8 -5.33 3.41 7.25
CA PHE A 8 -4.04 2.89 7.71
C PHE A 8 -2.93 3.89 7.41
N ALA A 9 -1.93 3.98 8.29
CA ALA A 9 -0.79 4.88 8.11
C ALA A 9 0.53 4.15 8.31
N ARG A 10 1.54 4.45 7.48
CA ARG A 10 2.92 3.96 7.58
C ARG A 10 3.90 5.05 7.17
N GLU A 11 5.04 5.11 7.86
CA GLU A 11 6.13 6.01 7.50
C GLU A 11 7.10 5.32 6.54
N LEU A 12 7.60 6.07 5.57
CA LEU A 12 8.70 5.67 4.69
C LEU A 12 9.59 6.86 4.35
N TYR A 13 10.85 6.80 4.76
CA TYR A 13 11.88 7.81 4.47
C TYR A 13 11.51 9.25 4.85
N GLY A 14 10.83 9.41 5.98
CA GLY A 14 10.33 10.68 6.52
C GLY A 14 8.94 11.07 6.04
N ALA A 15 8.34 10.34 5.10
CA ALA A 15 7.02 10.64 4.54
C ALA A 15 5.93 9.71 5.10
N CYS A 16 4.84 10.31 5.60
CA CYS A 16 3.66 9.56 6.04
C CYS A 16 2.82 9.17 4.83
N HIS A 17 2.62 7.86 4.65
CA HIS A 17 1.72 7.29 3.67
C HIS A 17 0.43 6.84 4.36
N VAL A 18 -0.71 7.28 3.83
CA VAL A 18 -2.04 7.00 4.37
C VAL A 18 -2.86 6.30 3.31
N PHE A 19 -3.56 5.23 3.71
CA PHE A 19 -4.28 4.34 2.82
C PHE A 19 -5.70 4.06 3.31
N ALA A 20 -6.67 4.22 2.41
CA ALA A 20 -8.05 3.83 2.61
C ALA A 20 -8.54 3.00 1.42
N HIS A 21 -9.24 1.92 1.69
CA HIS A 21 -9.79 1.03 0.68
C HIS A 21 -11.27 0.76 0.94
N ASN A 22 -12.06 0.60 -0.12
CA ASN A 22 -13.46 0.20 -0.04
C ASN A 22 -13.74 -1.03 -0.91
N GLY A 23 -14.09 -2.13 -0.26
CA GLY A 23 -14.34 -3.43 -0.87
C GLY A 23 -13.53 -4.52 -0.20
N ASP A 24 -13.54 -5.70 -0.82
CA ASP A 24 -12.70 -6.83 -0.42
C ASP A 24 -11.49 -6.91 -1.36
N MET A 25 -10.40 -7.50 -0.89
CA MET A 25 -9.24 -7.85 -1.72
C MET A 25 -9.03 -9.38 -1.76
N PRO A 26 -9.86 -10.13 -2.50
CA PRO A 26 -9.79 -11.58 -2.53
C PRO A 26 -8.42 -12.07 -3.01
N GLY A 27 -7.85 -13.03 -2.29
CA GLY A 27 -6.57 -13.64 -2.67
C GLY A 27 -5.33 -12.87 -2.26
N VAL A 28 -5.44 -11.72 -1.58
CA VAL A 28 -4.27 -11.03 -1.00
C VAL A 28 -3.66 -11.86 0.15
N LEU A 29 -4.50 -12.36 1.05
CA LEU A 29 -4.04 -13.17 2.18
C LEU A 29 -3.56 -14.54 1.67
N GLY A 30 -2.26 -14.81 1.87
CA GLY A 30 -1.62 -16.06 1.44
C GLY A 30 -0.92 -15.99 0.08
N ASP A 31 -1.07 -14.90 -0.68
CA ASP A 31 -0.32 -14.70 -1.92
C ASP A 31 1.05 -14.08 -1.62
N SER A 32 2.09 -14.78 -2.05
CA SER A 32 3.50 -14.37 -1.90
C SER A 32 3.81 -12.99 -2.50
N ARG A 33 3.06 -12.53 -3.51
CA ARG A 33 3.21 -11.17 -4.09
C ARG A 33 2.87 -10.07 -3.09
N PHE A 34 2.00 -10.37 -2.14
CA PHE A 34 1.56 -9.43 -1.11
C PHE A 34 2.13 -9.77 0.26
N ALA A 35 3.16 -10.62 0.36
CA ALA A 35 3.79 -10.95 1.64
C ALA A 35 4.63 -9.77 2.17
N PRO A 36 4.28 -9.17 3.32
CA PRO A 36 5.06 -8.10 3.91
C PRO A 36 6.35 -8.62 4.55
N ALA A 37 7.41 -7.83 4.46
CA ALA A 37 8.76 -8.15 4.91
C ALA A 37 9.35 -7.12 5.90
N TRP A 38 8.91 -5.85 5.84
CA TRP A 38 9.37 -4.81 6.77
C TRP A 38 8.22 -4.04 7.42
N ASN A 39 7.14 -3.78 6.68
CA ASN A 39 5.91 -3.24 7.26
C ASN A 39 5.02 -4.42 7.62
N PHE A 40 4.68 -4.61 8.90
CA PHE A 40 3.76 -5.65 9.31
C PHE A 40 2.39 -5.05 9.66
N PRO A 41 1.28 -5.74 9.33
CA PRO A 41 -0.05 -5.29 9.74
C PRO A 41 -0.19 -5.35 11.26
N LEU A 42 -0.97 -4.44 11.83
CA LEU A 42 -1.32 -4.45 13.25
C LEU A 42 -2.68 -5.12 13.50
N GLY A 43 -3.53 -5.09 12.48
CA GLY A 43 -4.80 -5.77 12.40
C GLY A 43 -4.72 -7.03 11.54
N GLU A 44 -5.90 -7.48 11.12
CA GLU A 44 -6.08 -8.76 10.40
C GLU A 44 -6.74 -8.56 9.03
N THR A 45 -6.95 -7.30 8.62
CA THR A 45 -7.60 -6.99 7.34
C THR A 45 -6.67 -7.24 6.15
N ASP A 46 -7.26 -7.74 5.06
CA ASP A 46 -6.60 -7.83 3.76
C ASP A 46 -6.11 -6.46 3.24
N SER A 47 -6.84 -5.40 3.56
CA SER A 47 -6.53 -4.02 3.19
C SER A 47 -5.23 -3.54 3.84
N GLU A 48 -5.04 -3.74 5.15
CA GLU A 48 -3.79 -3.39 5.82
C GLU A 48 -2.63 -4.29 5.36
N TRP A 49 -2.90 -5.58 5.15
CA TRP A 49 -1.92 -6.54 4.63
C TRP A 49 -1.37 -6.09 3.27
N SER A 50 -2.27 -5.77 2.34
CA SER A 50 -1.93 -5.27 1.00
C SER A 50 -1.18 -3.95 1.07
N PHE A 51 -1.62 -3.02 1.93
CA PHE A 51 -0.94 -1.74 2.13
C PHE A 51 0.49 -1.93 2.64
N CYS A 52 0.71 -2.81 3.61
CA CYS A 52 2.04 -3.14 4.11
C CYS A 52 2.95 -3.69 2.99
N ALA A 53 2.41 -4.55 2.13
CA ALA A 53 3.14 -5.06 0.97
C ALA A 53 3.51 -3.94 -0.03
N LEU A 54 2.60 -3.00 -0.30
CA LEU A 54 2.88 -1.82 -1.12
C LEU A 54 4.02 -0.98 -0.53
N MET A 55 3.98 -0.71 0.78
CA MET A 55 5.03 0.05 1.44
C MET A 55 6.41 -0.61 1.32
N ASP A 56 6.46 -1.94 1.31
CA ASP A 56 7.70 -2.69 1.08
C ASP A 56 8.17 -2.67 -0.38
N ARG A 57 7.23 -2.64 -1.34
CA ARG A 57 7.58 -2.42 -2.76
C ARG A 57 8.18 -1.04 -2.96
N LEU A 58 7.59 0.00 -2.36
CA LEU A 58 8.12 1.36 -2.40
C LEU A 58 9.51 1.43 -1.77
N ARG A 59 9.71 0.82 -0.59
CA ARG A 59 11.04 0.73 0.05
C ARG A 59 12.09 0.07 -0.82
N ARG A 60 11.73 -1.00 -1.55
CA ARG A 60 12.69 -1.70 -2.44
C ARG A 60 13.00 -0.92 -3.72
N ALA A 61 12.05 -0.14 -4.22
CA ALA A 61 12.14 0.49 -5.53
C ALA A 61 12.69 1.92 -5.51
N LEU A 62 12.62 2.62 -4.37
CA LEU A 62 12.94 4.04 -4.26
C LEU A 62 14.09 4.27 -3.28
N ALA A 63 15.01 5.16 -3.63
CA ALA A 63 15.94 5.76 -2.68
C ALA A 63 15.19 6.74 -1.74
N PRO A 64 15.75 7.07 -0.56
CA PRO A 64 15.10 8.00 0.38
C PRO A 64 14.69 9.35 -0.22
N ASP A 65 15.52 9.93 -1.08
CA ASP A 65 15.27 11.20 -1.77
C ASP A 65 14.29 11.09 -2.95
N GLU A 66 13.94 9.87 -3.35
CA GLU A 66 12.98 9.59 -4.42
C GLU A 66 11.57 9.31 -3.88
N VAL A 67 11.39 9.25 -2.56
CA VAL A 67 10.12 8.83 -1.96
C VAL A 67 8.97 9.77 -2.25
N LEU A 68 9.18 11.00 -2.72
CA LEU A 68 8.10 11.91 -3.18
C LEU A 68 8.17 12.17 -4.70
N ASN A 69 9.08 11.49 -5.41
CA ASN A 69 9.24 11.63 -6.84
C ASN A 69 8.13 10.86 -7.58
N VAL A 70 7.06 11.57 -7.96
CA VAL A 70 5.88 10.98 -8.62
C VAL A 70 6.23 10.13 -9.85
N PRO A 71 7.06 10.59 -10.81
CA PRO A 71 7.47 9.76 -11.96
C PRO A 71 8.11 8.41 -11.60
N LYS A 72 8.81 8.31 -10.46
CA LYS A 72 9.40 7.05 -9.98
C LYS A 72 8.43 6.23 -9.15
N LYS A 73 7.61 6.87 -8.33
CA LYS A 73 6.66 6.21 -7.43
C LYS A 73 5.46 5.63 -8.18
N LEU A 74 4.88 6.38 -9.11
CA LEU A 74 3.63 6.03 -9.76
C LEU A 74 3.66 4.66 -10.47
N PRO A 75 4.74 4.27 -11.19
CA PRO A 75 4.82 2.93 -11.78
C PRO A 75 4.76 1.80 -10.75
N VAL A 76 5.31 1.99 -9.55
CA VAL A 76 5.28 0.99 -8.46
C VAL A 76 3.85 0.83 -7.93
N ILE A 77 3.16 1.95 -7.69
CA ILE A 77 1.76 1.95 -7.26
C ILE A 77 0.88 1.31 -8.34
N GLN A 78 1.06 1.68 -9.61
CA GLN A 78 0.26 1.17 -10.72
C GLN A 78 0.44 -0.33 -10.92
N ASN A 79 1.67 -0.85 -10.83
CA ASN A 79 1.91 -2.29 -10.90
C ASN A 79 1.21 -3.04 -9.75
N TRP A 80 1.31 -2.54 -8.52
CA TRP A 80 0.60 -3.12 -7.37
C TRP A 80 -0.93 -3.06 -7.54
N ALA A 81 -1.47 -1.93 -7.99
CA ALA A 81 -2.91 -1.76 -8.22
C ALA A 81 -3.42 -2.71 -9.32
N ASN A 82 -2.66 -2.90 -10.40
CA ASN A 82 -2.99 -3.86 -11.46
C ASN A 82 -3.00 -5.30 -10.95
N GLU A 83 -2.10 -5.67 -10.04
CA GLU A 83 -2.10 -7.00 -9.42
C GLU A 83 -3.30 -7.20 -8.48
N LEU A 84 -3.68 -6.17 -7.71
CA LEU A 84 -4.91 -6.21 -6.92
C LEU A 84 -6.15 -6.36 -7.79
N ALA A 85 -6.20 -5.64 -8.91
CA ALA A 85 -7.32 -5.67 -9.83
C ALA A 85 -7.59 -7.07 -10.43
N GLN A 86 -6.62 -7.99 -10.37
CA GLN A 86 -6.80 -9.38 -10.80
C GLN A 86 -7.76 -10.16 -9.87
N GLY A 87 -7.85 -9.76 -8.59
CA GLY A 87 -8.74 -10.37 -7.60
C GLY A 87 -10.14 -9.77 -7.56
N GLY A 88 -10.35 -8.61 -8.18
CA GLY A 88 -11.61 -7.86 -8.16
C GLY A 88 -11.40 -6.35 -8.28
N THR A 89 -12.44 -5.56 -8.05
CA THR A 89 -12.34 -4.09 -8.08
C THR A 89 -11.48 -3.60 -6.91
N ALA A 90 -10.42 -2.84 -7.21
CA ALA A 90 -9.55 -2.22 -6.21
C ALA A 90 -9.83 -0.71 -6.12
N ASN A 91 -10.77 -0.31 -5.25
CA ASN A 91 -11.07 1.11 -5.02
C ASN A 91 -10.31 1.60 -3.80
N PHE A 92 -9.25 2.39 -4.00
CA PHE A 92 -8.45 2.90 -2.90
C PHE A 92 -8.11 4.38 -3.04
N LEU A 93 -7.72 4.97 -1.92
CA LEU A 93 -7.07 6.27 -1.84
C LEU A 93 -5.73 6.06 -1.12
N LEU A 94 -4.65 6.51 -1.74
CA LEU A 94 -3.32 6.56 -1.14
C LEU A 94 -2.84 8.00 -1.14
N SER A 95 -2.28 8.48 -0.04
CA SER A 95 -1.59 9.76 0.00
C SER A 95 -0.22 9.60 0.63
N ASP A 96 0.75 10.40 0.20
CA ASP A 96 2.09 10.50 0.76
C ASP A 96 2.33 11.86 1.46
N SER A 97 1.24 12.53 1.86
CA SER A 97 1.19 13.90 2.40
C SER A 97 1.36 15.04 1.40
N GLU A 98 1.78 14.78 0.16
CA GLU A 98 1.91 15.81 -0.89
C GLU A 98 0.96 15.55 -2.05
N TYR A 99 0.85 14.29 -2.46
CA TYR A 99 -0.02 13.85 -3.55
C TYR A 99 -1.08 12.87 -3.05
N LEU A 100 -2.16 12.76 -3.82
CA LEU A 100 -3.21 11.77 -3.68
C LEU A 100 -3.23 10.91 -4.95
N TYR A 101 -3.25 9.60 -4.77
CA TYR A 101 -3.34 8.58 -5.81
C TYR A 101 -4.66 7.82 -5.63
N ALA A 102 -5.36 7.58 -6.73
CA ALA A 102 -6.68 6.92 -6.78
C ALA A 102 -6.84 6.12 -8.07
#